data_AF-A0A522VSF7-F1
#
_entry.id   AF-A0A522VSF7-F1
#
_cell.length_a   1.000
_cell.length_b   1.000
_cell.length_c   1.000
_cell.angle_alpha   90.00
_cell.angle_beta   90.00
_cell.angle_gamma   90.00
#
_symmetry.space_group_name_H-M   'P 1'
#
loop_
_entity.id
_entity.type
_entity.pdbx_description
1 polymer ?
#
loop_
_entity_poly.entity_id
_entity_poly.type
_entity_poly.pdbx_seq_one_letter_code
_entity_poly.pdbx_strand_id
1 'polypeptide(L)' 'MATSIRLAPETEQRLDFLAEHTGRTKAYYLRQIIEQGLEDMEDYYLIHALAW' A
#
# COMPACT_ATOMS: atom_id res chain seq x y z
N MET A 1 -7.38 -10.53 9.75
CA MET A 1 -8.72 -10.31 9.16
C MET A 1 -8.55 -10.06 7.67
N ALA A 2 -9.53 -10.42 6.84
CA ALA A 2 -9.47 -10.16 5.40
C ALA A 2 -10.26 -8.89 5.07
N THR A 3 -9.63 -7.98 4.32
CA THR A 3 -10.24 -6.75 3.84
C THR A 3 -10.32 -6.80 2.31
N SER A 4 -11.50 -6.57 1.76
CA SER A 4 -11.71 -6.48 0.31
C SER A 4 -11.71 -5.03 -0.12
N ILE A 5 -10.85 -4.68 -1.07
CA ILE A 5 -10.75 -3.35 -1.67
C ILE A 5 -10.97 -3.44 -3.18
N ARG A 6 -11.68 -2.47 -3.74
CA ARG A 6 -11.83 -2.34 -5.20
C ARG A 6 -10.76 -1.39 -5.71
N LEU A 7 -10.02 -1.85 -6.71
CA LEU A 7 -8.95 -1.07 -7.33
C LEU A 7 -9.42 -0.57 -8.71
N ALA A 8 -8.86 0.56 -9.13
CA ALA A 8 -8.97 0.98 -10.51
C ALA A 8 -8.25 -0.04 -11.43
N PRO A 9 -8.74 -0.29 -12.65
CA PRO A 9 -8.15 -1.26 -13.58
C PRO A 9 -6.65 -1.03 -13.82
N GLU A 10 -6.22 0.24 -13.89
CA GLU A 10 -4.82 0.60 -14.11
C GLU A 10 -3.93 0.20 -12.94
N THR A 11 -4.42 0.33 -11.70
CA THR A 11 -3.70 -0.09 -10.51
C THR A 11 -3.57 -1.61 -10.47
N GLU A 12 -4.62 -2.33 -10.87
CA GLU A 12 -4.58 -3.78 -10.94
C GLU A 12 -3.54 -4.26 -11.96
N GLN A 13 -3.49 -3.67 -13.15
CA GLN A 13 -2.50 -3.99 -14.19
C GLN A 13 -1.06 -3.76 -13.71
N ARG A 14 -0.80 -2.68 -12.95
CA ARG A 14 0.53 -2.43 -12.37
C ARG A 14 0.91 -3.50 -11.35
N LEU A 15 -0.04 -3.97 -10.55
CA LEU A 15 0.19 -5.05 -9.59
C LEU A 15 0.39 -6.40 -10.29
N ASP A 16 -0.32 -6.68 -11.38
CA ASP A 16 -0.09 -7.86 -12.23
C ASP A 16 1.35 -7.87 -12.76
N PHE A 17 1.78 -6.78 -13.39
CA PHE A 17 3.14 -6.65 -13.91
C PHE A 17 4.21 -6.89 -12.84
N LEU A 18 4.06 -6.29 -11.66
CA LEU A 18 4.99 -6.49 -10.54
C LEU A 18 5.00 -7.94 -10.05
N ALA A 19 3.83 -8.58 -9.97
CA ALA A 19 3.71 -9.96 -9.54
C ALA A 19 4.40 -10.91 -10.52
N GLU A 20 4.15 -10.75 -11.82
CA GLU A 20 4.73 -11.56 -12.89
C GLU A 20 6.26 -11.44 -12.94
N HIS A 21 6.77 -10.22 -12.84
CA HIS A 21 8.22 -9.97 -12.98
C HIS A 21 9.06 -10.38 -11.77
N THR A 22 8.45 -10.52 -10.59
CA THR A 22 9.19 -10.81 -9.34
C THR A 22 8.87 -12.16 -8.72
N GLY A 23 7.86 -12.86 -9.24
CA GLY A 23 7.35 -14.10 -8.67
C GLY A 23 6.64 -13.91 -7.32
N ARG A 24 6.21 -12.68 -7.00
CA ARG A 24 5.45 -12.35 -5.78
C ARG A 24 3.96 -12.23 -6.09
N THR A 25 3.13 -12.29 -5.06
CA THR A 25 1.67 -12.12 -5.24
C THR A 25 1.26 -10.66 -5.18
N LYS A 26 0.14 -10.29 -5.82
CA LYS A 26 -0.45 -8.94 -5.66
C LYS A 26 -0.66 -8.55 -4.19
N ALA A 27 -1.07 -9.53 -3.37
CA ALA A 27 -1.31 -9.33 -1.94
C ALA A 27 -0.04 -8.94 -1.17
N TYR A 28 1.14 -9.40 -1.61
CA TYR A 28 2.42 -8.97 -1.04
C TYR A 28 2.64 -7.47 -1.26
N TYR A 29 2.47 -7.00 -2.50
CA TYR A 29 2.61 -5.59 -2.85
C TYR A 29 1.58 -4.69 -2.20
N LEU A 30 0.31 -5.12 -2.16
CA LEU A 30 -0.73 -4.38 -1.47
C LEU A 30 -0.40 -4.17 0.01
N ARG A 31 0.12 -5.21 0.68
CA ARG A 31 0.51 -5.10 2.09
C ARG A 31 1.66 -4.11 2.27
N GLN A 32 2.68 -4.18 1.45
CA GLN A 32 3.83 -3.27 1.51
C GLN A 32 3.41 -1.81 1.26
N ILE A 33 2.57 -1.56 0.26
CA ILE A 33 2.05 -0.22 -0.03
C ILE A 33 1.20 0.32 1.12
N ILE A 34 0.39 -0.53 1.76
CA ILE A 34 -0.41 -0.14 2.94
C ILE A 34 0.50 0.18 4.13
N GLU A 35 1.47 -0.67 4.43
CA GLU A 35 2.41 -0.47 5.55
C GLU A 35 3.23 0.82 5.35
N GLN A 36 3.79 1.03 4.16
CA GLN A 36 4.54 2.25 3.83
C GLN A 36 3.64 3.48 3.83
N GLY A 37 2.44 3.39 3.26
CA GLY A 37 1.50 4.51 3.26
C GLY A 37 1.02 4.89 4.66
N LEU A 38 0.90 3.91 5.57
CA LEU A 38 0.60 4.19 6.98
C LEU A 38 1.77 4.91 7.66
N GLU A 39 3.01 4.48 7.44
CA GLU A 39 4.20 5.17 7.96
C GLU A 39 4.26 6.63 7.48
N ASP A 40 4.07 6.87 6.18
CA ASP A 40 4.02 8.22 5.60
C ASP A 40 2.90 9.08 6.19
N MET A 41 1.73 8.48 6.44
CA MET A 41 0.59 9.15 7.07
C MET A 41 0.85 9.43 8.56
N GLU A 42 1.40 8.47 9.29
CA GLU A 42 1.76 8.61 10.69
C GLU A 42 2.78 9.73 10.86
N ASP A 43 3.81 9.82 10.02
CA ASP A 43 4.76 10.93 10.02
C ASP A 43 4.07 12.28 9.77
N TYR A 44 3.15 12.34 8.80
CA TYR A 44 2.37 13.55 8.53
C TYR A 44 1.54 14.01 9.74
N TYR A 45 0.92 13.08 10.47
CA TYR A 45 0.05 13.40 11.59
C TYR A 45 0.78 13.53 12.94
N LEU A 46 1.90 12.83 13.16
CA LEU A 46 2.70 12.89 14.38
C LEU A 46 3.48 14.19 14.52
N ILE A 47 3.94 14.77 13.40
CA ILE A 47 4.58 16.10 13.40
C ILE A 47 3.61 17.19 13.91
N HIS A 48 2.30 17.02 13.70
CA HIS A 48 1.29 17.96 14.18
C HIS A 48 0.88 17.74 15.65
N ALA A 49 1.22 16.58 16.24
CA ALA A 49 0.89 16.25 17.62
C ALA A 49 1.96 16.70 18.63
N LEU A 50 3.22 16.90 18.20
CA LEU A 50 4.34 17.35 19.04
C LEU A 50 4.64 18.86 18.94
N ALA A 51 3.84 19.61 18.18
CA ALA A 51 3.99 21.06 17.97
C ALA A 51 3.13 21.91 18.93
N TRP A 52 2.91 21.44 20.17
CA TRP A 52 2.19 22.15 21.23
C TRP A 52 3.09 22.44 22.43
#